data_AF-A0A6J4YV02-F1
#
_entry.id   AF-A0A6J4YV02-F1
#
_cell.length_a   1.000
_cell.length_b   1.000
_cell.length_c   1.000
_cell.angle_alpha   90.00
_cell.angle_beta   90.00
_cell.angle_gamma   90.00
#
_symmetry.space_group_name_H-M   'P 1'
#
loop_
_entity.id
_entity.type
_entity.pdbx_description
1 polymer ?
#
loop_
_entity_poly.entity_id
_entity_poly.type
_entity_poly.pdbx_seq_one_letter_code
_entity_poly.pdbx_strand_id
1 'polypeptide(L)'
;MESWGALLNWGILLGLLLLGYICGSLAEKRHYRSIAKREAEMLDLPAVSFKSVGIPEEKILSGHMVYGNAVISIDYFKRFLAGLRNILGGTVKSYESLIDRARREAVLRMKAMAGDAAVIVNMRIETSNIGMTAGKKGMGSVEAHAYGTALKIAP
;
A
#
# COMPACT_ATOMS: atom_id res chain seq x y z
N MET A 1 42.57 -4.00 25.38
CA MET A 1 42.31 -4.49 24.01
C MET A 1 40.84 -4.86 23.79
N GLU A 2 40.16 -5.46 24.76
CA GLU A 2 38.73 -5.85 24.62
C GLU A 2 37.76 -4.67 24.41
N SER A 3 38.03 -3.50 25.01
CA SER A 3 37.18 -2.31 24.88
C SER A 3 37.13 -1.71 23.47
N TRP A 4 38.23 -1.80 22.70
CA TRP A 4 38.29 -1.28 21.33
C TRP A 4 37.52 -2.16 20.34
N GLY A 5 37.54 -3.48 20.53
CA GLY A 5 36.72 -4.41 19.75
C GLY A 5 35.22 -4.24 20.00
N ALA A 6 34.83 -3.97 21.26
CA ALA A 6 33.45 -3.64 21.60
C ALA A 6 32.98 -2.34 20.93
N LEU A 7 33.78 -1.27 20.99
CA LEU A 7 33.46 0.01 20.35
C LEU A 7 33.28 -0.12 18.83
N LEU A 8 34.13 -0.91 18.16
CA LEU A 8 34.01 -1.17 16.73
C LEU A 8 32.71 -1.91 16.39
N ASN A 9 32.35 -2.95 17.16
CA ASN A 9 31.11 -3.70 16.96
C ASN A 9 29.86 -2.83 17.16
N TRP A 10 29.86 -1.97 18.18
CA TRP A 10 28.77 -1.00 18.39
C TRP A 10 28.68 0.02 17.24
N GLY A 11 29.82 0.49 16.73
CA GLY A 11 29.88 1.38 15.57
C GLY A 11 29.29 0.75 14.31
N ILE A 12 29.64 -0.51 14.02
CA ILE A 12 29.09 -1.27 12.89
C ILE A 12 27.58 -1.47 13.05
N LEU A 13 27.12 -1.88 14.24
CA LEU A 13 25.70 -2.08 14.51
C LEU A 13 24.90 -0.78 14.30
N LEU A 14 25.35 0.33 14.88
CA LEU A 14 24.70 1.63 14.73
C LEU A 14 24.72 2.12 13.27
N GLY A 15 25.82 1.88 12.55
CA GLY A 15 25.93 2.18 11.12
C GLY A 15 24.90 1.42 10.28
N LEU A 16 24.75 0.11 10.52
CA LEU A 16 23.75 -0.71 9.82
C LEU A 16 22.31 -0.30 10.16
N LEU A 17 22.04 0.06 11.43
CA LEU A 17 20.74 0.56 11.85
C LEU A 17 20.40 1.89 11.15
N LEU A 18 21.36 2.82 11.10
CA LEU A 18 21.17 4.11 10.43
C LEU A 18 20.96 3.94 8.93
N LEU A 19 21.76 3.09 8.28
CA LEU A 19 21.64 2.80 6.85
C LEU A 19 20.29 2.16 6.53
N GLY A 20 19.85 1.18 7.31
CA GLY A 20 18.52 0.58 7.18
C GLY A 20 17.40 1.60 7.30
N TYR A 21 17.47 2.48 8.32
CA TYR A 21 16.49 3.55 8.51
C TYR A 21 16.40 4.50 7.31
N ILE A 22 17.54 4.96 6.81
CA ILE A 22 17.62 5.92 5.70
C ILE A 22 17.09 5.27 4.43
N CYS A 23 17.59 4.08 4.08
CA CYS A 23 17.15 3.35 2.88
C CYS A 23 15.65 3.05 2.93
N GLY A 24 15.13 2.55 4.06
CA GLY A 24 13.71 2.26 4.24
C GLY A 24 12.83 3.50 4.12
N SER A 25 13.24 4.60 4.76
CA SER A 25 12.51 5.88 4.70
C SER A 25 12.52 6.49 3.30
N LEU A 26 13.63 6.38 2.56
CA LEU A 26 13.73 6.86 1.18
C LEU A 26 12.87 6.02 0.23
N ALA A 27 12.91 4.69 0.36
CA ALA A 27 12.09 3.78 -0.44
C ALA A 27 10.59 4.05 -0.24
N GLU A 28 10.16 4.25 1.01
CA GLU A 28 8.78 4.58 1.31
C GLU A 28 8.36 5.94 0.74
N LYS A 29 9.18 6.99 0.93
CA LYS A 29 8.91 8.32 0.36
C LYS A 29 8.83 8.27 -1.16
N ARG A 30 9.72 7.51 -1.80
CA ARG A 30 9.71 7.31 -3.26
C ARG A 30 8.44 6.60 -3.71
N HIS A 31 8.01 5.57 -2.99
CA HIS A 31 6.77 4.86 -3.29
C HIS A 31 5.56 5.80 -3.18
N TYR A 32 5.47 6.60 -2.11
CA TYR A 32 4.42 7.61 -1.96
C TYR A 32 4.39 8.63 -3.10
N ARG A 33 5.55 9.12 -3.55
CA ARG A 33 5.64 10.03 -4.69
C ARG A 33 5.13 9.37 -5.97
N SER A 34 5.45 8.10 -6.20
CA SER A 34 4.95 7.33 -7.34
C SER A 34 3.43 7.14 -7.30
N ILE A 35 2.87 6.82 -6.13
CA ILE A 35 1.42 6.71 -5.93
C ILE A 35 0.74 8.05 -6.23
N ALA A 36 1.18 9.14 -5.60
CA ALA A 36 0.59 10.45 -5.79
C ALA A 36 0.63 10.92 -7.26
N LYS A 37 1.75 10.65 -7.97
CA LYS A 37 1.87 10.95 -9.39
C LYS A 37 0.83 10.18 -10.21
N ARG A 38 0.71 8.86 -10.02
CA ARG A 38 -0.24 8.02 -10.76
C ARG A 38 -1.70 8.32 -10.42
N GLU A 39 -1.99 8.70 -9.18
CA GLU A 39 -3.32 9.16 -8.80
C GLU A 39 -3.72 10.43 -9.55
N ALA A 40 -2.78 11.39 -9.67
CA ALA A 40 -2.99 12.60 -10.44
C ALA A 40 -3.21 12.31 -11.95
N GLU A 41 -2.47 11.34 -12.50
CA GLU A 41 -2.62 10.90 -13.90
C GLU A 41 -3.95 10.17 -14.16
N MET A 42 -4.62 9.66 -13.12
CA MET A 42 -5.86 8.86 -13.22
C MET A 42 -7.08 9.55 -12.59
N LEU A 43 -7.07 10.88 -12.51
CA LEU A 43 -8.19 11.65 -11.96
C LEU A 43 -9.44 11.56 -12.84
N ASP A 44 -9.26 11.42 -14.15
CA ASP A 44 -10.35 11.39 -15.13
C ASP A 44 -11.13 10.07 -15.14
N LEU A 45 -10.63 9.04 -14.44
CA LEU A 45 -11.30 7.75 -14.27
C LEU A 45 -11.92 7.64 -12.86
N PRO A 46 -13.17 8.05 -12.66
CA PRO A 46 -13.85 7.90 -11.37
C PRO A 46 -14.04 6.42 -11.01
N ALA A 47 -13.82 6.09 -9.74
CA ALA A 47 -14.13 4.78 -9.17
C ALA A 47 -15.02 4.98 -7.96
N VAL A 48 -16.23 4.41 -8.01
CA VAL A 48 -17.29 4.66 -7.03
C VAL A 48 -17.80 3.37 -6.41
N SER A 49 -18.23 3.45 -5.15
CA SER A 49 -18.79 2.30 -4.43
C SER A 49 -20.25 2.01 -4.80
N PHE A 50 -20.93 2.94 -5.47
CA PHE A 50 -22.34 2.78 -5.87
C PHE A 50 -22.48 1.83 -7.05
N LYS A 51 -23.58 1.05 -7.07
CA LYS A 51 -23.90 0.14 -8.17
C LYS A 51 -24.44 0.87 -9.40
N SER A 52 -25.25 1.92 -9.19
CA SER A 52 -25.84 2.74 -10.25
C SER A 52 -25.24 4.14 -10.22
N VAL A 53 -24.99 4.69 -11.40
CA VAL A 53 -24.26 5.94 -11.60
C VAL A 53 -25.00 6.88 -12.55
N GLY A 54 -26.33 6.98 -12.47
CA GLY A 54 -27.11 7.96 -13.23
C GLY A 54 -26.95 7.94 -14.77
N ILE A 55 -26.24 6.94 -15.29
CA ILE A 55 -25.98 6.73 -16.71
C ILE A 55 -27.09 5.82 -17.23
N PRO A 56 -27.87 6.27 -18.23
CA PRO A 56 -28.88 5.43 -18.86
C PRO A 56 -28.25 4.15 -19.42
N GLU A 57 -28.89 3.00 -19.22
CA GLU A 57 -28.37 1.70 -19.66
C GLU A 57 -28.09 1.66 -21.17
N GLU A 58 -28.89 2.38 -21.95
CA GLU A 58 -28.78 2.54 -23.41
C GLU A 58 -27.43 3.15 -23.84
N LYS A 59 -26.78 3.92 -22.97
CA LYS A 59 -25.48 4.53 -23.24
C LYS A 59 -24.31 3.62 -22.86
N ILE A 60 -24.53 2.51 -22.16
CA ILE A 60 -23.48 1.60 -21.72
C ILE A 60 -23.12 0.68 -22.90
N LEU A 61 -21.92 0.86 -23.45
CA LEU A 61 -21.41 0.06 -24.56
C LEU A 61 -20.92 -1.32 -24.10
N SER A 62 -20.22 -1.35 -22.96
CA SER A 62 -19.69 -2.60 -22.41
C SER A 62 -19.33 -2.43 -20.93
N GLY A 63 -19.41 -3.52 -20.18
CA GLY A 63 -18.93 -3.61 -18.80
C GLY A 63 -18.04 -4.83 -18.60
N HIS A 64 -16.92 -4.68 -17.91
CA HIS A 64 -16.07 -5.81 -17.54
C HIS A 64 -15.52 -5.65 -16.12
N MET A 65 -15.21 -6.77 -15.47
CA MET A 65 -14.62 -6.77 -14.14
C MET A 65 -13.17 -6.31 -14.21
N VAL A 66 -12.80 -5.40 -13.30
CA VAL A 66 -11.44 -4.93 -13.10
C VAL A 66 -11.01 -5.19 -11.67
N TYR A 67 -9.73 -5.49 -11.47
CA TYR A 67 -9.17 -5.77 -10.16
C TYR A 67 -7.71 -5.34 -10.07
N GLY A 68 -7.21 -5.18 -8.85
CA GLY A 68 -5.84 -4.81 -8.57
C GLY A 68 -5.43 -5.21 -7.16
N ASN A 69 -4.20 -5.73 -7.05
CA ASN A 69 -3.71 -6.35 -5.82
C ASN A 69 -2.38 -5.69 -5.44
N ALA A 70 -2.17 -5.43 -4.16
CA ALA A 70 -0.90 -4.95 -3.66
C ALA A 70 -0.58 -5.56 -2.30
N VAL A 71 0.58 -6.20 -2.20
CA VAL A 71 1.12 -6.75 -0.96
C VAL A 71 2.29 -5.89 -0.50
N ILE A 72 2.14 -5.24 0.65
CA ILE A 72 3.18 -4.38 1.22
C ILE A 72 3.67 -5.00 2.53
N SER A 73 4.96 -5.33 2.56
CA SER A 73 5.61 -5.86 3.75
C SER A 73 6.09 -4.75 4.68
N ILE A 74 6.04 -5.00 5.99
CA ILE A 74 6.64 -4.10 6.97
C ILE A 74 8.17 -4.15 6.84
N ASP A 75 8.79 -2.97 6.88
CA ASP A 75 10.24 -2.89 7.00
C ASP A 75 10.67 -3.49 8.34
N TYR A 76 11.59 -4.45 8.30
CA TYR A 76 12.13 -5.14 9.46
C TYR A 76 12.70 -4.16 10.49
N PHE A 77 13.27 -3.04 10.01
CA PHE A 77 13.81 -1.98 10.86
C PHE A 77 12.71 -1.20 11.58
N LYS A 78 11.59 -0.90 10.91
CA LYS A 78 10.41 -0.31 11.56
C LYS A 78 9.77 -1.25 12.57
N ARG A 79 9.84 -2.57 12.34
CA ARG A 79 9.41 -3.59 13.31
C ARG A 79 10.27 -3.57 14.58
N PHE A 80 11.59 -3.45 14.43
CA PHE A 80 12.51 -3.31 15.55
C PHE A 80 12.25 -2.02 16.35
N LEU A 81 12.12 -0.88 15.67
CA LEU A 81 11.78 0.39 16.32
C LEU A 81 10.38 0.40 16.96
N ALA A 82 9.38 -0.25 16.36
CA ALA A 82 8.06 -0.41 16.96
C ALA A 82 8.12 -1.23 18.26
N GLY A 83 8.99 -2.25 18.30
CA GLY A 83 9.29 -3.02 19.52
C GLY A 83 9.87 -2.14 20.64
N LEU A 84 10.75 -1.20 20.31
CA LEU A 84 11.31 -0.23 21.27
C LEU A 84 10.26 0.81 21.72
N ARG A 85 9.32 1.17 20.83
CA ARG A 85 8.26 2.15 21.08
C ARG A 85 7.09 1.61 21.92
N ASN A 86 6.96 0.30 22.09
CA ASN A 86 5.99 -0.32 22.99
C ASN A 86 6.17 0.12 24.47
N ILE A 87 7.32 0.71 24.82
CA ILE A 87 7.60 1.26 26.16
C ILE A 87 6.95 2.64 26.35
N LEU A 88 6.71 3.41 25.27
CA LEU A 88 6.26 4.81 25.34
C LEU A 88 4.78 5.02 24.95
N GLY A 89 4.08 3.97 24.49
CA GLY A 89 2.68 4.07 24.04
C GLY A 89 2.48 4.92 22.76
N GLY A 90 1.29 4.82 22.15
CA GLY A 90 0.89 5.59 20.95
C GLY A 90 0.42 4.73 19.77
N THR A 91 -0.16 5.37 18.73
CA THR A 91 -0.56 4.68 17.50
C THR A 91 0.66 4.18 16.74
N VAL A 92 0.57 2.97 16.20
CA VAL A 92 1.67 2.37 15.43
C VAL A 92 1.59 2.89 14.00
N LYS A 93 2.06 4.14 13.79
CA LYS A 93 2.11 4.83 12.48
C LYS A 93 2.70 3.98 11.34
N SER A 94 3.55 3.01 11.67
CA SER A 94 4.09 2.07 10.69
C SER A 94 3.01 1.19 10.07
N TYR A 95 1.98 0.74 10.80
CA TYR A 95 0.89 -0.05 10.21
C TYR A 95 -0.05 0.79 9.34
N GLU A 96 -0.32 2.04 9.74
CA GLU A 96 -1.12 2.97 8.95
C GLU A 96 -0.50 3.19 7.56
N SER A 97 0.81 3.47 7.50
CA SER A 97 1.52 3.67 6.23
C SER A 97 1.54 2.44 5.32
N LEU A 98 1.42 1.23 5.88
CA LEU A 98 1.39 -0.01 5.11
C LEU A 98 0.02 -0.22 4.48
N ILE A 99 -1.04 -0.10 5.29
CA ILE A 99 -2.42 -0.26 4.84
C ILE A 99 -2.77 0.81 3.81
N ASP A 100 -2.39 2.06 4.05
CA ASP A 100 -2.63 3.17 3.14
C ASP A 100 -1.98 2.93 1.77
N ARG A 101 -0.67 2.62 1.74
CA ARG A 101 0.03 2.32 0.48
C ARG A 101 -0.54 1.11 -0.22
N ALA A 102 -0.85 0.04 0.51
CA ALA A 102 -1.43 -1.17 -0.09
C ALA A 102 -2.77 -0.85 -0.78
N ARG A 103 -3.68 -0.14 -0.09
CA ARG A 103 -4.99 0.23 -0.64
C ARG A 103 -4.86 1.11 -1.87
N ARG A 104 -4.05 2.17 -1.80
CA ARG A 104 -3.86 3.12 -2.91
C ARG A 104 -3.21 2.43 -4.11
N GLU A 105 -2.22 1.59 -3.87
CA GLU A 105 -1.56 0.82 -4.93
C GLU A 105 -2.51 -0.18 -5.59
N ALA A 106 -3.35 -0.89 -4.81
CA ALA A 106 -4.36 -1.80 -5.32
C ALA A 106 -5.38 -1.08 -6.22
N VAL A 107 -5.86 0.09 -5.80
CA VAL A 107 -6.79 0.92 -6.60
C VAL A 107 -6.12 1.41 -7.87
N LEU A 108 -4.87 1.87 -7.83
CA LEU A 108 -4.14 2.30 -9.02
C LEU A 108 -3.96 1.17 -10.03
N ARG A 109 -3.66 -0.05 -9.56
CA ARG A 109 -3.55 -1.23 -10.44
C ARG A 109 -4.90 -1.63 -11.04
N MET A 110 -5.97 -1.54 -10.26
CA MET A 110 -7.34 -1.76 -10.75
C MET A 110 -7.71 -0.74 -11.83
N LYS A 111 -7.43 0.55 -11.60
CA LYS A 111 -7.66 1.60 -12.59
C LYS A 111 -6.84 1.40 -13.86
N ALA A 112 -5.59 0.96 -13.75
CA ALA A 112 -4.76 0.65 -14.91
C ALA A 112 -5.33 -0.47 -15.80
N MET A 113 -6.10 -1.40 -15.22
CA MET A 113 -6.79 -2.47 -15.96
C MET A 113 -8.02 -1.97 -16.73
N ALA A 114 -8.61 -0.84 -16.36
CA ALA A 114 -9.90 -0.37 -16.88
C ALA A 114 -9.86 0.18 -18.32
N GLY A 115 -8.68 0.38 -18.89
CA GLY A 115 -8.53 0.84 -20.28
C GLY A 115 -9.20 2.19 -20.54
N ASP A 116 -10.08 2.24 -21.53
CA ASP A 116 -10.83 3.41 -21.97
C ASP A 116 -12.22 3.54 -21.31
N ALA A 117 -12.44 2.85 -20.19
CA ALA A 117 -13.67 2.99 -19.42
C ALA A 117 -13.87 4.43 -18.94
N ALA A 118 -15.12 4.86 -18.85
CA ALA A 118 -15.49 6.18 -18.34
C ALA A 118 -15.68 6.19 -16.83
N VAL A 119 -16.00 5.04 -16.22
CA VAL A 119 -16.23 4.91 -14.77
C VAL A 119 -16.05 3.47 -14.30
N ILE A 120 -15.55 3.27 -13.08
CA ILE A 120 -15.58 2.00 -12.37
C ILE A 120 -16.67 2.06 -11.30
N VAL A 121 -17.66 1.17 -11.39
CA VAL A 121 -18.79 1.10 -10.46
C VAL A 121 -18.66 -0.07 -9.50
N ASN A 122 -19.42 0.00 -8.40
CA ASN A 122 -19.45 -1.01 -7.36
C ASN A 122 -18.05 -1.40 -6.84
N MET A 123 -17.14 -0.42 -6.75
CA MET A 123 -15.78 -0.66 -6.29
C MET A 123 -15.78 -1.12 -4.82
N ARG A 124 -15.00 -2.14 -4.51
CA ARG A 124 -14.75 -2.65 -3.16
C ARG A 124 -13.25 -2.83 -2.95
N ILE A 125 -12.84 -2.75 -1.68
CA ILE A 125 -11.46 -2.99 -1.28
C ILE A 125 -11.48 -3.91 -0.07
N GLU A 126 -10.77 -5.02 -0.17
CA GLU A 126 -10.57 -5.98 0.91
C GLU A 126 -9.10 -5.94 1.35
N THR A 127 -8.85 -6.24 2.62
CA THR A 127 -7.49 -6.31 3.16
C THR A 127 -7.29 -7.58 3.95
N SER A 128 -6.12 -8.20 3.79
CA SER A 128 -5.73 -9.42 4.50
C SER A 128 -4.33 -9.27 5.08
N ASN A 129 -4.10 -9.85 6.26
CA ASN A 129 -2.76 -9.90 6.86
C ASN A 129 -2.05 -11.16 6.35
N ILE A 130 -0.94 -10.96 5.64
CA ILE A 130 -0.15 -12.05 5.06
C ILE A 130 1.20 -12.13 5.78
N GLY A 131 1.76 -13.34 5.89
CA GLY A 131 3.10 -13.53 6.45
C GLY A 131 3.15 -13.61 7.97
N MET A 132 2.09 -14.16 8.59
CA MET A 132 2.15 -14.60 9.98
C MET A 132 3.15 -15.78 10.08
N THR A 133 4.31 -15.56 10.72
CA THR A 133 5.18 -16.68 11.11
C THR A 133 4.59 -17.35 12.35
N ALA A 134 4.39 -18.67 12.30
CA ALA A 134 3.91 -19.45 13.44
C ALA A 134 4.71 -19.09 14.71
N GLY A 135 4.00 -18.68 15.78
CA GLY A 135 4.59 -18.32 17.07
C GLY A 135 5.01 -16.85 17.27
N LYS A 136 4.99 -15.98 16.25
CA LYS A 136 5.29 -14.54 16.41
C LYS A 136 4.02 -13.69 16.25
N LYS A 137 3.59 -13.02 17.32
CA LYS A 137 2.49 -12.04 17.29
C LYS A 137 2.94 -10.77 16.55
N GLY A 138 2.32 -10.45 15.41
CA GLY A 138 2.54 -9.20 14.67
C GLY A 138 2.10 -9.26 13.20
N MET A 139 1.80 -8.11 12.61
CA MET A 139 1.47 -7.97 11.19
C MET A 139 2.77 -7.89 10.38
N GLY A 140 3.03 -8.90 9.54
CA GLY A 140 4.25 -9.00 8.73
C GLY A 140 4.10 -8.31 7.37
N SER A 141 2.94 -8.47 6.74
CA SER A 141 2.60 -7.79 5.50
C SER A 141 1.10 -7.62 5.39
N VAL A 142 0.67 -6.65 4.59
CA VAL A 142 -0.74 -6.41 4.30
C VAL A 142 -0.95 -6.58 2.81
N GLU A 143 -1.91 -7.41 2.45
CA GLU A 143 -2.51 -7.42 1.12
C GLU A 143 -3.71 -6.48 1.11
N ALA A 144 -3.84 -5.70 0.04
CA ALA A 144 -5.06 -5.04 -0.36
C ALA A 144 -5.49 -5.54 -1.74
N HIS A 145 -6.77 -5.88 -1.88
CA HIS A 145 -7.40 -6.33 -3.11
C HIS A 145 -8.55 -5.38 -3.45
N ALA A 146 -8.43 -4.63 -4.55
CA ALA A 146 -9.46 -3.72 -5.04
C ALA A 146 -10.11 -4.31 -6.29
N TYR A 147 -11.43 -4.22 -6.41
CA TYR A 147 -12.16 -4.72 -7.57
C TYR A 147 -13.46 -3.96 -7.82
N GLY A 148 -13.96 -4.00 -9.06
CA GLY A 148 -15.20 -3.35 -9.48
C GLY A 148 -15.56 -3.68 -10.93
N THR A 149 -16.51 -2.95 -11.51
CA THR A 149 -16.91 -3.10 -12.91
C THR A 149 -16.60 -1.82 -13.67
N ALA A 150 -15.71 -1.89 -14.66
CA ALA A 150 -15.39 -0.79 -15.55
C ALA A 150 -16.45 -0.70 -16.67
N LEU A 151 -17.03 0.48 -16.87
CA LEU A 151 -18.07 0.75 -17.86
C LEU A 151 -17.53 1.67 -18.95
N LYS A 152 -17.67 1.25 -20.20
CA LYS A 152 -17.47 2.10 -21.38
C LYS A 152 -18.81 2.68 -21.80
N ILE A 153 -18.84 3.98 -22.08
CA ILE A 153 -20.06 4.72 -22.38
C ILE A 153 -19.94 5.28 -23.78
N ALA A 154 -21.06 5.32 -24.51
CA ALA A 154 -21.17 6.05 -25.77
C ALA A 154 -20.94 7.55 -25.54
N PRO A 155 -20.29 8.25 -26.49
CA PRO A 155 -20.13 9.70 -26.42
C PRO A 155 -21.45 10.47 -26.33
#